data_AF-B8HSW6-F1
#
_entry.id   AF-B8HSW6-F1
#
_cell.length_a   1.000
_cell.length_b   1.000
_cell.length_c   1.000
_cell.angle_alpha   90.00
_cell.angle_beta   90.00
_cell.angle_gamma   90.00
#
_symmetry.space_group_name_H-M   'P 1'
#
loop_
_entity.id
_entity.type
_entity.pdbx_description
1 polymer ?
#
loop_
_entity_poly.entity_id
_entity_poly.type
_entity_poly.pdbx_seq_one_letter_code
_entity_poly.pdbx_strand_id
1 'polypeptide(L)'
;MKFLRKKKWFRTHQHHGFSLVEVVAGTLIAGLFMATALQVMVVAKVLQARGTELNEAKNWIQQDLELIKAQAATFKSTNLSSSATVGATSLTVDWTTGFASGDIIRIGNDPNDYTVSAASGTTVTIATGLSTSQSAGASVSATNMCSATTSATGFAQAIRTSLPGVSPATRTIGGQNFILSRQGFGGSSIPSVRNVAPYQVLEVSYQVTPELGGNPVASLDTEVIADAALKCP
;
A
#
# COMPACT_ATOMS: atom_id res chain seq x y z
N MET A 1 102.27 -1.85 -25.95
CA MET A 1 102.14 -3.28 -25.58
C MET A 1 100.96 -3.41 -24.64
N LYS A 2 100.11 -4.44 -24.85
CA LYS A 2 99.03 -4.93 -23.97
C LYS A 2 97.78 -4.03 -23.84
N PHE A 3 96.64 -4.36 -24.44
CA PHE A 3 95.74 -5.54 -24.32
C PHE A 3 94.54 -5.25 -23.39
N LEU A 4 93.33 -5.44 -23.94
CA LEU A 4 92.13 -6.04 -23.31
C LEU A 4 91.39 -5.17 -22.28
N ARG A 5 90.05 -5.18 -22.15
CA ARG A 5 88.94 -5.80 -22.89
C ARG A 5 87.66 -5.20 -22.27
N LYS A 6 86.62 -5.05 -23.07
CA LYS A 6 85.22 -4.94 -22.63
C LYS A 6 84.85 -6.10 -21.68
N LYS A 7 84.00 -5.85 -20.69
CA LYS A 7 82.94 -6.81 -20.31
C LYS A 7 81.75 -6.13 -19.62
N LYS A 8 80.67 -5.93 -20.41
CA LYS A 8 79.30 -5.77 -19.89
C LYS A 8 78.98 -7.00 -19.04
N TRP A 9 78.58 -6.79 -17.78
CA TRP A 9 78.06 -7.86 -16.95
C TRP A 9 76.52 -7.81 -17.03
N PHE A 10 75.94 -8.79 -17.71
CA PHE A 10 74.52 -9.10 -17.63
C PHE A 10 74.22 -9.57 -16.21
N ARG A 11 73.29 -8.90 -15.52
CA ARG A 11 72.63 -9.44 -14.32
C ARG A 11 71.74 -10.60 -14.76
N THR A 12 72.23 -11.82 -14.55
CA THR A 12 71.46 -13.05 -14.68
C THR A 12 70.37 -13.06 -13.61
N HIS A 13 69.12 -13.17 -14.05
CA HIS A 13 67.99 -13.43 -13.16
C HIS A 13 68.19 -14.84 -12.60
N GLN A 14 68.29 -14.98 -11.27
CA GLN A 14 68.23 -16.28 -10.63
C GLN A 14 66.79 -16.81 -10.79
N HIS A 15 66.60 -17.63 -11.81
CA HIS A 15 65.44 -18.50 -11.93
C HIS A 15 65.53 -19.59 -10.86
N HIS A 16 65.02 -19.30 -9.66
CA HIS A 16 64.64 -20.36 -8.72
C HIS A 16 63.36 -20.98 -9.26
N GLY A 17 63.42 -22.23 -9.72
CA GLY A 17 62.24 -22.98 -10.14
C GLY A 17 61.32 -23.22 -8.94
N PHE A 18 60.00 -23.13 -9.15
CA PHE A 18 59.00 -23.41 -8.12
C PHE A 18 59.23 -24.80 -7.50
N SER A 19 59.32 -24.86 -6.16
CA SER A 19 59.36 -26.14 -5.44
C SER A 19 57.98 -26.80 -5.49
N LEU A 20 57.93 -28.10 -5.78
CA LEU A 20 56.69 -28.86 -5.86
C LEU A 20 55.88 -28.78 -4.56
N VAL A 21 56.55 -28.73 -3.41
CA VAL A 21 55.91 -28.61 -2.08
C VAL A 21 55.20 -27.26 -1.92
N GLU A 22 55.81 -26.18 -2.41
CA GLU A 22 55.22 -24.83 -2.33
C GLU A 22 53.99 -24.71 -3.22
N VAL A 23 54.05 -25.31 -4.42
CA VAL A 23 52.89 -25.37 -5.34
C VAL A 23 51.75 -26.17 -4.71
N VAL A 24 52.02 -27.30 -4.07
CA VAL A 24 51.00 -28.11 -3.38
C VAL A 24 50.41 -27.38 -2.17
N ALA A 25 51.24 -26.71 -1.35
CA ALA A 25 50.75 -25.92 -0.22
C ALA A 25 49.87 -24.75 -0.70
N GLY A 26 50.28 -24.06 -1.77
CA GLY A 26 49.52 -22.96 -2.36
C GLY A 26 48.18 -23.41 -2.93
N THR A 27 48.12 -24.55 -3.63
CA THR A 27 46.85 -25.07 -4.16
C THR A 27 45.91 -25.55 -3.06
N LEU A 28 46.43 -26.14 -1.98
CA LEU A 28 45.62 -26.51 -0.81
C LEU A 28 45.00 -25.29 -0.12
N ILE A 29 45.79 -24.24 0.13
CA ILE A 29 45.30 -23.01 0.75
C ILE A 29 44.27 -22.31 -0.14
N ALA A 30 44.54 -22.19 -1.44
CA ALA A 30 43.60 -21.61 -2.40
C ALA A 30 42.30 -22.42 -2.50
N GLY A 31 42.39 -23.75 -2.47
CA GLY A 31 41.23 -24.66 -2.47
C GLY A 31 40.32 -24.44 -1.26
N LEU A 32 40.89 -24.35 -0.07
CA LEU A 32 40.15 -24.06 1.16
C LEU A 32 39.46 -22.70 1.10
N PHE A 33 40.18 -21.67 0.62
CA PHE A 33 39.59 -20.33 0.47
C PHE A 33 38.41 -20.33 -0.50
N MET A 34 38.55 -20.94 -1.68
CA MET A 34 37.46 -21.04 -2.67
C MET A 34 36.24 -21.79 -2.11
N ALA A 35 36.45 -22.89 -1.40
CA ALA A 35 35.36 -23.64 -0.79
C ALA A 35 34.56 -22.80 0.21
N THR A 36 35.25 -22.04 1.08
CA THR A 36 34.59 -21.13 2.03
C THR A 36 33.88 -19.97 1.33
N ALA A 37 34.48 -19.39 0.28
CA ALA A 37 33.89 -18.28 -0.47
C ALA A 37 32.59 -18.69 -1.18
N LEU A 38 32.54 -19.90 -1.75
CA LEU A 38 31.33 -20.44 -2.37
C LEU A 38 30.19 -20.58 -1.35
N GLN A 39 30.48 -21.07 -0.14
CA GLN A 39 29.48 -21.19 0.92
C GLN A 39 28.92 -19.83 1.33
N VAL A 40 29.79 -18.83 1.50
CA VAL A 40 29.38 -17.45 1.82
C VAL A 40 28.52 -16.84 0.71
N MET A 41 28.88 -17.08 -0.56
CA MET A 41 28.12 -16.58 -1.71
C MET A 41 26.70 -17.16 -1.75
N VAL A 42 26.53 -18.46 -1.47
CA VAL A 42 25.21 -19.09 -1.43
C VAL A 42 24.33 -18.46 -0.36
N VAL A 43 24.87 -18.23 0.85
CA VAL A 43 24.14 -17.56 1.94
C VAL A 43 23.75 -16.13 1.53
N ALA A 44 24.67 -15.37 0.92
CA ALA A 44 24.38 -14.02 0.44
C ALA A 44 23.25 -13.99 -0.58
N LYS A 45 23.18 -14.98 -1.49
CA LYS A 45 22.08 -15.10 -2.46
C LYS A 45 20.74 -15.41 -1.81
N VAL A 46 20.73 -16.26 -0.79
CA VAL A 46 19.50 -16.53 -0.02
C VAL A 46 19.02 -15.27 0.70
N LEU A 47 19.91 -14.54 1.37
CA LEU A 47 19.56 -13.29 2.04
C LEU A 47 19.08 -12.22 1.06
N GLN A 48 19.72 -12.12 -0.11
CA GLN A 48 19.29 -11.21 -1.17
C GLN A 48 17.87 -11.55 -1.65
N ALA A 49 17.56 -12.83 -1.89
CA ALA A 49 16.23 -13.26 -2.30
C ALA A 49 15.16 -12.91 -1.25
N ARG A 50 15.42 -13.19 0.03
CA ARG A 50 14.53 -12.81 1.13
C ARG A 50 14.34 -11.31 1.26
N GLY A 51 15.40 -10.53 1.03
CA GLY A 51 15.32 -9.08 1.01
C GLY A 51 14.42 -8.55 -0.10
N THR A 52 14.53 -9.13 -1.30
CA THR A 52 13.65 -8.80 -2.43
C THR A 52 12.19 -9.17 -2.14
N GLU A 53 11.95 -10.39 -1.63
CA GLU A 53 10.61 -10.86 -1.26
C GLU A 53 9.90 -9.90 -0.30
N LEU A 54 10.59 -9.52 0.78
CA LEU A 54 10.03 -8.62 1.80
C LEU A 54 9.76 -7.22 1.25
N ASN A 55 10.68 -6.67 0.44
CA ASN A 55 10.52 -5.33 -0.12
C ASN A 55 9.37 -5.27 -1.13
N GLU A 56 9.25 -6.26 -2.02
CA GLU A 56 8.16 -6.34 -2.98
C GLU A 56 6.81 -6.57 -2.29
N ALA A 57 6.77 -7.43 -1.27
CA ALA A 57 5.57 -7.67 -0.47
C ALA A 57 5.08 -6.40 0.24
N LYS A 58 5.98 -5.63 0.86
CA LYS A 58 5.65 -4.33 1.49
C LYS A 58 5.14 -3.32 0.48
N ASN A 59 5.80 -3.19 -0.67
CA ASN A 59 5.35 -2.29 -1.73
C ASN A 59 3.97 -2.68 -2.25
N TRP A 60 3.67 -3.99 -2.35
CA TRP A 60 2.35 -4.47 -2.76
C TRP A 60 1.25 -4.14 -1.73
N ILE A 61 1.53 -4.33 -0.45
CA ILE A 61 0.63 -3.89 0.63
C ILE A 61 0.39 -2.37 0.54
N GLN A 62 1.45 -1.59 0.34
CA GLN A 62 1.33 -0.14 0.21
C GLN A 62 0.48 0.28 -0.98
N GLN A 63 0.64 -0.37 -2.15
CA GLN A 63 -0.18 -0.10 -3.33
C GLN A 63 -1.68 -0.28 -3.04
N ASP A 64 -2.04 -1.37 -2.37
CA ASP A 64 -3.43 -1.64 -2.02
C ASP A 64 -3.95 -0.67 -0.94
N LEU A 65 -3.11 -0.35 0.06
CA LEU A 65 -3.45 0.60 1.10
C LEU A 65 -3.74 1.99 0.53
N GLU A 66 -2.95 2.47 -0.43
CA GLU A 66 -3.19 3.76 -1.08
C GLU A 66 -4.51 3.77 -1.86
N LEU A 67 -4.92 2.65 -2.46
CA LEU A 67 -6.26 2.53 -3.08
C LEU A 67 -7.37 2.66 -2.03
N ILE A 68 -7.25 2.01 -0.88
CA ILE A 68 -8.23 2.15 0.21
C ILE A 68 -8.26 3.59 0.74
N LYS A 69 -7.11 4.21 0.94
CA LYS A 69 -7.04 5.60 1.41
C LYS A 69 -7.72 6.55 0.42
N ALA A 70 -7.47 6.40 -0.88
CA ALA A 70 -8.13 7.19 -1.91
C ALA A 70 -9.65 7.00 -1.91
N GLN A 71 -10.11 5.76 -1.74
CA GLN A 71 -11.54 5.46 -1.58
C GLN A 71 -12.10 6.13 -0.31
N ALA A 72 -11.42 6.01 0.82
CA ALA A 72 -11.86 6.57 2.10
C ALA A 72 -11.95 8.10 2.10
N ALA A 73 -11.05 8.77 1.39
CA ALA A 73 -11.04 10.22 1.25
C ALA A 73 -12.23 10.74 0.43
N THR A 74 -12.67 9.97 -0.57
CA THR A 74 -13.75 10.39 -1.49
C THR A 74 -15.13 9.82 -1.11
N PHE A 75 -15.19 8.81 -0.24
CA PHE A 75 -16.42 8.13 0.13
C PHE A 75 -17.36 9.03 0.92
N LYS A 76 -18.54 9.34 0.34
CA LYS A 76 -19.61 10.14 0.96
C LYS A 76 -19.17 11.53 1.45
N SER A 77 -18.07 12.05 0.91
CA SER A 77 -17.53 13.38 1.17
C SER A 77 -16.94 13.94 -0.12
N THR A 78 -17.40 15.12 -0.53
CA THR A 78 -16.95 15.82 -1.75
C THR A 78 -17.05 17.32 -1.53
N ASN A 79 -16.78 18.12 -2.57
CA ASN A 79 -17.01 19.56 -2.59
C ASN A 79 -17.87 19.94 -3.81
N LEU A 80 -18.54 21.09 -3.72
CA LEU A 80 -19.23 21.68 -4.86
C LEU A 80 -18.20 22.16 -5.90
N SER A 81 -18.33 21.70 -7.15
CA SER A 81 -17.49 22.15 -8.26
C SER A 81 -18.00 23.44 -8.90
N SER A 82 -19.26 23.81 -8.64
CA SER A 82 -19.87 25.06 -9.06
C SER A 82 -20.72 25.64 -7.93
N SER A 83 -20.88 26.97 -7.91
CA SER A 83 -21.76 27.63 -6.94
C SER A 83 -23.21 27.23 -7.16
N ALA A 84 -23.93 26.97 -6.08
CA ALA A 84 -25.35 26.61 -6.10
C ALA A 84 -26.19 27.73 -5.45
N THR A 85 -27.28 28.13 -6.09
CA THR A 85 -28.18 29.16 -5.58
C THR A 85 -29.23 28.58 -4.63
N VAL A 86 -29.88 29.45 -3.85
CA VAL A 86 -31.05 29.08 -3.06
C VAL A 86 -32.09 28.41 -3.97
N GLY A 87 -32.72 27.35 -3.47
CA GLY A 87 -33.72 26.55 -4.20
C GLY A 87 -33.13 25.54 -5.19
N ALA A 88 -31.82 25.53 -5.43
CA ALA A 88 -31.19 24.52 -6.30
C ALA A 88 -31.37 23.12 -5.71
N THR A 89 -31.81 22.18 -6.55
CA THR A 89 -31.98 20.75 -6.20
C THR A 89 -30.95 19.85 -6.87
N SER A 90 -30.21 20.38 -7.84
CA SER A 90 -29.16 19.67 -8.57
C SER A 90 -27.84 20.37 -8.31
N LEU A 91 -26.89 19.65 -7.71
CA LEU A 91 -25.60 20.16 -7.26
C LEU A 91 -24.50 19.52 -8.09
N THR A 92 -23.64 20.33 -8.70
CA THR A 92 -22.42 19.82 -9.34
C THR A 92 -21.33 19.69 -8.28
N VAL A 93 -20.80 18.49 -8.13
CA VAL A 93 -19.75 18.12 -7.17
C VAL A 93 -18.53 17.58 -7.89
N ASP A 94 -17.40 17.46 -7.20
CA ASP A 94 -16.18 16.88 -7.78
C ASP A 94 -16.34 15.36 -8.05
N TRP A 95 -17.04 14.64 -7.19
CA TRP A 95 -17.34 13.21 -7.35
C TRP A 95 -18.57 12.79 -6.54
N THR A 96 -19.17 11.67 -6.93
CA THR A 96 -20.38 11.11 -6.28
C THR A 96 -20.11 9.79 -5.54
N THR A 97 -18.84 9.41 -5.36
CA THR A 97 -18.43 8.13 -4.76
C THR A 97 -19.11 7.88 -3.41
N GLY A 98 -19.86 6.77 -3.34
CA GLY A 98 -20.54 6.34 -2.13
C GLY A 98 -21.86 7.07 -1.81
N PHE A 99 -22.19 8.17 -2.48
CA PHE A 99 -23.50 8.79 -2.34
C PHE A 99 -24.58 7.94 -3.04
N ALA A 100 -25.70 7.75 -2.36
CA ALA A 100 -26.84 6.99 -2.84
C ALA A 100 -28.15 7.69 -2.45
N SER A 101 -29.24 7.33 -3.13
CA SER A 101 -30.58 7.79 -2.76
C SER A 101 -30.88 7.43 -1.31
N GLY A 102 -31.42 8.38 -0.55
CA GLY A 102 -31.73 8.24 0.87
C GLY A 102 -30.60 8.66 1.82
N ASP A 103 -29.42 8.98 1.31
CA ASP A 103 -28.37 9.59 2.14
C ASP A 103 -28.81 10.96 2.64
N ILE A 104 -28.41 11.30 3.86
CA ILE A 104 -28.59 12.63 4.44
C ILE A 104 -27.24 13.33 4.37
N ILE A 105 -27.20 14.51 3.78
CA ILE A 105 -25.98 15.28 3.55
C ILE A 105 -26.12 16.70 4.10
N ARG A 106 -25.00 17.26 4.54
CA ARG A 106 -24.86 18.69 4.84
C ARG A 106 -23.95 19.35 3.82
N ILE A 107 -24.31 20.57 3.42
CA ILE A 107 -23.67 21.31 2.33
C ILE A 107 -23.17 22.64 2.87
N GLY A 108 -21.85 22.81 2.87
CA GLY A 108 -21.15 24.00 3.33
C GLY A 108 -21.65 24.46 4.70
N ASN A 109 -22.11 25.71 4.73
CA ASN A 109 -22.63 26.34 5.95
C ASN A 109 -24.17 26.37 5.98
N ASP A 110 -24.85 25.59 5.14
CA ASP A 110 -26.31 25.51 5.17
C ASP A 110 -26.77 24.92 6.53
N PRO A 111 -27.75 25.54 7.20
CA PRO A 111 -28.23 25.05 8.50
C PRO A 111 -29.01 23.73 8.40
N ASN A 112 -29.47 23.33 7.20
CA ASN A 112 -30.31 22.16 7.02
C ASN A 112 -29.53 20.96 6.46
N ASP A 113 -29.99 19.78 6.84
CA ASP A 113 -29.60 18.51 6.25
C ASP A 113 -30.55 18.19 5.07
N TYR A 114 -29.99 17.63 4.00
CA TYR A 114 -30.70 17.35 2.75
C TYR A 114 -30.67 15.86 2.42
N THR A 115 -31.82 15.33 2.01
CA THR A 115 -31.89 13.96 1.52
C THR A 115 -31.50 13.89 0.05
N VAL A 116 -30.52 13.05 -0.28
CA VAL A 116 -30.13 12.73 -1.65
C VAL A 116 -31.24 11.93 -2.31
N SER A 117 -31.75 12.40 -3.45
CA SER A 117 -32.73 11.69 -4.27
C SER A 117 -32.06 10.87 -5.38
N ALA A 118 -30.92 11.33 -5.88
CA ALA A 118 -30.10 10.59 -6.83
C ALA A 118 -28.64 11.11 -6.81
N ALA A 119 -27.69 10.26 -7.17
CA ALA A 119 -26.31 10.66 -7.41
C ALA A 119 -25.81 9.95 -8.69
N SER A 120 -25.30 10.72 -9.65
CA SER A 120 -24.81 10.17 -10.92
C SER A 120 -23.77 11.10 -11.55
N GLY A 121 -22.68 10.53 -12.07
CA GLY A 121 -21.57 11.29 -12.62
C GLY A 121 -21.01 12.26 -11.58
N THR A 122 -21.08 13.55 -11.88
CA THR A 122 -20.66 14.66 -11.00
C THR A 122 -21.85 15.42 -10.41
N THR A 123 -23.05 14.83 -10.43
CA THR A 123 -24.28 15.49 -9.96
C THR A 123 -24.88 14.75 -8.77
N VAL A 124 -25.11 15.48 -7.68
CA VAL A 124 -25.95 15.05 -6.56
C VAL A 124 -27.26 15.81 -6.62
N THR A 125 -28.36 15.08 -6.71
CA THR A 125 -29.72 15.64 -6.66
C THR A 125 -30.25 15.47 -5.24
N ILE A 126 -30.78 16.55 -4.67
CA ILE A 126 -31.41 16.58 -3.35
C ILE A 126 -32.94 16.71 -3.48
N ALA A 127 -33.67 16.19 -2.49
CA ALA A 127 -35.13 16.16 -2.51
C ALA A 127 -35.77 17.55 -2.33
N THR A 128 -35.11 18.43 -1.57
CA THR A 128 -35.54 19.80 -1.29
C THR A 128 -34.48 20.79 -1.73
N GLY A 129 -34.89 21.98 -2.20
CA GLY A 129 -33.95 22.99 -2.66
C GLY A 129 -33.13 23.61 -1.52
N LEU A 130 -31.90 24.05 -1.81
CA LEU A 130 -31.03 24.69 -0.83
C LEU A 130 -31.69 25.89 -0.14
N SER A 131 -31.40 26.09 1.15
CA SER A 131 -31.94 27.21 1.93
C SER A 131 -31.04 28.44 1.85
N THR A 132 -29.75 28.21 1.64
CA THR A 132 -28.72 29.25 1.48
C THR A 132 -27.92 29.00 0.20
N SER A 133 -27.44 30.07 -0.45
CA SER A 133 -26.54 29.93 -1.59
C SER A 133 -25.17 29.46 -1.12
N GLN A 134 -24.56 28.56 -1.87
CA GLN A 134 -23.26 27.96 -1.56
C GLN A 134 -22.29 28.29 -2.69
N SER A 135 -21.07 28.70 -2.33
CA SER A 135 -20.01 28.92 -3.32
C SER A 135 -19.41 27.59 -3.78
N ALA A 136 -18.79 27.59 -4.96
CA ALA A 136 -17.87 26.53 -5.34
C ALA A 136 -16.82 26.30 -4.22
N GLY A 137 -16.44 25.04 -4.01
CA GLY A 137 -15.56 24.60 -2.94
C GLY A 137 -16.27 24.31 -1.59
N ALA A 138 -17.55 24.61 -1.44
CA ALA A 138 -18.29 24.25 -0.24
C ALA A 138 -18.35 22.72 -0.07
N SER A 139 -18.09 22.24 1.15
CA SER A 139 -18.03 20.80 1.44
C SER A 139 -19.42 20.16 1.42
N VAL A 140 -19.53 18.99 0.80
CA VAL A 140 -20.73 18.15 0.84
C VAL A 140 -20.37 16.85 1.53
N SER A 141 -20.96 16.57 2.69
CA SER A 141 -20.63 15.37 3.47
C SER A 141 -21.90 14.70 3.97
N ALA A 142 -21.92 13.36 3.94
CA ALA A 142 -22.99 12.61 4.55
C ALA A 142 -22.96 12.73 6.08
N THR A 143 -24.13 12.85 6.69
CA THR A 143 -24.34 12.96 8.14
C THR A 143 -25.15 11.79 8.70
N ASN A 144 -25.85 11.01 7.86
CA ASN A 144 -26.68 9.88 8.26
C ASN A 144 -25.94 8.80 9.08
N MET A 145 -24.63 8.65 8.88
CA MET A 145 -23.81 7.63 9.55
C MET A 145 -23.05 8.17 10.77
N CYS A 146 -23.18 9.45 11.10
CA CYS A 146 -22.44 10.09 12.19
C CYS A 146 -22.87 9.65 13.60
N SER A 147 -24.14 9.25 13.75
CA SER A 147 -24.73 8.82 15.02
C SER A 147 -25.13 7.34 15.00
N ALA A 148 -24.40 6.51 14.24
CA ALA A 148 -24.72 5.10 14.10
C ALA A 148 -24.67 4.36 15.45
N THR A 149 -25.76 3.67 15.79
CA THR A 149 -25.89 2.87 17.03
C THR A 149 -25.62 1.39 16.82
N THR A 150 -25.49 0.96 15.56
CA THR A 150 -25.15 -0.43 15.19
C THR A 150 -24.01 -0.45 14.18
N SER A 151 -23.18 -1.48 14.22
CA SER A 151 -22.08 -1.65 13.27
C SER A 151 -22.55 -1.67 11.82
N ALA A 152 -23.78 -2.11 11.55
CA ALA A 152 -24.36 -2.15 10.21
C ALA A 152 -24.63 -0.77 9.58
N THR A 153 -24.73 0.28 10.39
CA THR A 153 -25.15 1.63 9.96
C THR A 153 -24.03 2.67 10.02
N GLY A 154 -22.83 2.29 10.47
CA GLY A 154 -21.68 3.19 10.55
C GLY A 154 -20.89 3.32 9.26
N PHE A 155 -20.06 4.36 9.20
CA PHE A 155 -19.16 4.62 8.07
C PHE A 155 -18.22 3.45 7.78
N ALA A 156 -17.71 2.77 8.82
CA ALA A 156 -16.80 1.64 8.64
C ALA A 156 -17.44 0.48 7.86
N GLN A 157 -18.72 0.19 8.11
CA GLN A 157 -19.44 -0.84 7.36
C GLN A 157 -19.70 -0.40 5.92
N ALA A 158 -20.14 0.84 5.74
CA ALA A 158 -20.46 1.37 4.42
C ALA A 158 -19.21 1.38 3.51
N ILE A 159 -18.07 1.85 4.02
CA ILE A 159 -16.83 1.82 3.25
C ILE A 159 -16.36 0.38 3.00
N ARG A 160 -16.43 -0.51 4.00
CA ARG A 160 -16.08 -1.94 3.85
C ARG A 160 -16.80 -2.60 2.68
N THR A 161 -18.11 -2.34 2.54
CA THR A 161 -18.91 -2.89 1.44
C THR A 161 -18.59 -2.26 0.08
N SER A 162 -17.99 -1.07 0.06
CA SER A 162 -17.58 -0.37 -1.16
C SER A 162 -16.15 -0.68 -1.59
N LEU A 163 -15.37 -1.37 -0.75
CA LEU A 163 -13.97 -1.64 -1.05
C LEU A 163 -13.85 -2.57 -2.26
N PRO A 164 -12.98 -2.24 -3.24
CA PRO A 164 -12.68 -3.16 -4.31
C PRO A 164 -11.95 -4.39 -3.76
N GLY A 165 -12.10 -5.53 -4.45
CA GLY A 165 -11.25 -6.70 -4.20
C GLY A 165 -9.77 -6.37 -4.40
N VAL A 166 -8.89 -7.11 -3.73
CA VAL A 166 -7.45 -6.97 -3.89
C VAL A 166 -7.07 -7.32 -5.33
N SER A 167 -6.34 -6.42 -6.01
CA SER A 167 -5.93 -6.61 -7.41
C SER A 167 -4.51 -6.09 -7.66
N PRO A 168 -3.61 -6.90 -8.26
CA PRO A 168 -3.77 -8.34 -8.44
C PRO A 168 -3.85 -9.04 -7.07
N ALA A 169 -4.54 -10.18 -6.99
CA ALA A 169 -4.60 -10.99 -5.76
C ALA A 169 -3.35 -11.89 -5.60
N THR A 170 -2.75 -12.31 -6.72
CA THR A 170 -1.54 -13.14 -6.76
C THR A 170 -0.43 -12.41 -7.50
N ARG A 171 0.82 -12.51 -7.01
CA ARG A 171 2.01 -11.95 -7.65
C ARG A 171 3.18 -12.91 -7.53
N THR A 172 3.96 -13.05 -8.58
CA THR A 172 5.22 -13.82 -8.55
C THR A 172 6.35 -12.92 -8.08
N ILE A 173 7.02 -13.31 -6.99
CA ILE A 173 8.16 -12.62 -6.41
C ILE A 173 9.29 -13.63 -6.27
N GLY A 174 10.47 -13.37 -6.84
CA GLY A 174 11.60 -14.30 -6.76
C GLY A 174 11.35 -15.69 -7.36
N GLY A 175 10.37 -15.84 -8.27
CA GLY A 175 10.00 -17.12 -8.88
C GLY A 175 8.97 -17.94 -8.10
N GLN A 176 8.49 -17.44 -6.96
CA GLN A 176 7.42 -18.03 -6.17
C GLN A 176 6.16 -17.16 -6.22
N ASN A 177 4.98 -17.78 -6.27
CA ASN A 177 3.72 -17.06 -6.20
C ASN A 177 3.34 -16.76 -4.75
N PHE A 178 2.87 -15.53 -4.54
CA PHE A 178 2.36 -15.03 -3.28
C PHE A 178 0.96 -14.49 -3.48
N ILE A 179 0.14 -14.58 -2.43
CA ILE A 179 -1.21 -14.06 -2.38
C ILE A 179 -1.23 -12.89 -1.40
N LEU A 180 -1.75 -11.74 -1.83
CA LEU A 180 -2.07 -10.62 -0.95
C LEU A 180 -3.51 -10.79 -0.46
N SER A 181 -3.65 -10.90 0.86
CA SER A 181 -4.95 -10.95 1.53
C SER A 181 -5.20 -9.66 2.30
N ARG A 182 -6.41 -9.11 2.13
CA ARG A 182 -6.94 -8.00 2.93
C ARG A 182 -8.05 -8.54 3.82
N GLN A 183 -7.82 -8.53 5.12
CA GLN A 183 -8.54 -9.25 6.15
C GLN A 183 -8.90 -8.30 7.31
N GLY A 184 -9.64 -8.80 8.28
CA GLY A 184 -9.91 -8.10 9.54
C GLY A 184 -8.93 -8.53 10.63
N PHE A 185 -8.88 -7.78 11.72
CA PHE A 185 -8.04 -8.15 12.86
C PHE A 185 -8.44 -9.53 13.39
N GLY A 186 -7.46 -10.29 13.88
CA GLY A 186 -7.68 -11.65 14.37
C GLY A 186 -7.92 -12.71 13.29
N GLY A 187 -7.62 -12.43 12.02
CA GLY A 187 -7.70 -13.41 10.92
C GLY A 187 -9.09 -13.57 10.30
N SER A 188 -9.94 -12.54 10.42
CA SER A 188 -11.24 -12.53 9.74
C SER A 188 -11.05 -12.43 8.23
N SER A 189 -11.84 -13.16 7.44
CA SER A 189 -11.70 -13.21 5.97
C SER A 189 -11.96 -11.88 5.24
N ILE A 190 -12.46 -10.88 5.98
CA ILE A 190 -12.79 -9.54 5.50
C ILE A 190 -12.41 -8.52 6.58
N PRO A 191 -12.10 -7.25 6.21
CA PRO A 191 -11.90 -6.15 7.15
C PRO A 191 -12.98 -6.09 8.24
N SER A 192 -12.60 -5.82 9.48
CA SER A 192 -13.51 -5.81 10.64
C SER A 192 -13.96 -4.39 10.98
N VAL A 193 -15.24 -4.23 11.31
CA VAL A 193 -15.75 -2.97 11.85
C VAL A 193 -15.45 -2.94 13.34
N ARG A 194 -14.73 -1.91 13.81
CA ARG A 194 -14.47 -1.74 15.24
C ARG A 194 -15.80 -1.65 16.00
N ASN A 195 -15.98 -2.48 17.02
CA ASN A 195 -17.24 -2.56 17.77
C ASN A 195 -17.38 -1.43 18.83
N VAL A 196 -17.27 -0.19 18.38
CA VAL A 196 -17.41 1.01 19.21
C VAL A 196 -18.23 2.04 18.43
N ALA A 197 -19.38 2.43 18.97
CA ALA A 197 -20.19 3.49 18.38
C ALA A 197 -19.40 4.82 18.33
N PRO A 198 -19.49 5.61 17.24
CA PRO A 198 -20.44 5.48 16.13
C PRO A 198 -19.94 4.65 14.94
N TYR A 199 -19.08 3.64 15.15
CA TYR A 199 -18.64 2.66 14.15
C TYR A 199 -17.97 3.30 12.92
N GLN A 200 -17.05 4.23 13.18
CA GLN A 200 -16.32 5.00 12.15
C GLN A 200 -15.03 4.34 11.68
N VAL A 201 -14.48 3.41 12.48
CA VAL A 201 -13.17 2.81 12.23
C VAL A 201 -13.30 1.43 11.58
N LEU A 202 -12.72 1.28 10.40
CA LEU A 202 -12.52 -0.01 9.74
C LEU A 202 -11.11 -0.51 10.05
N GLU A 203 -11.01 -1.71 10.61
CA GLU A 203 -9.76 -2.40 10.91
C GLU A 203 -9.39 -3.30 9.72
N VAL A 204 -8.18 -3.13 9.21
CA VAL A 204 -7.68 -3.80 8.01
C VAL A 204 -6.34 -4.46 8.34
N SER A 205 -6.28 -5.78 8.18
CA SER A 205 -5.05 -6.57 8.27
C SER A 205 -4.63 -7.02 6.88
N TYR A 206 -3.37 -6.80 6.54
CA TYR A 206 -2.76 -7.26 5.31
C TYR A 206 -1.81 -8.40 5.58
N GLN A 207 -1.83 -9.40 4.70
CA GLN A 207 -0.85 -10.49 4.71
C GLN A 207 -0.45 -10.84 3.28
N VAL A 208 0.86 -10.99 3.07
CA VAL A 208 1.41 -11.58 1.85
C VAL A 208 1.95 -12.95 2.21
N THR A 209 1.31 -13.99 1.68
CA THR A 209 1.59 -15.39 2.03
C THR A 209 1.92 -16.18 0.77
N PRO A 210 2.88 -17.13 0.82
CA PRO A 210 3.10 -18.04 -0.31
C PRO A 210 1.83 -18.78 -0.72
N GLU A 211 1.57 -18.90 -2.02
CA GLU A 211 0.39 -19.58 -2.55
C GLU A 211 0.32 -21.06 -2.15
N LEU A 212 1.49 -21.71 -2.04
CA LEU A 212 1.62 -23.12 -1.63
C LEU A 212 1.54 -23.32 -0.10
N GLY A 213 1.23 -22.27 0.65
CA GLY A 213 1.22 -22.28 2.11
C GLY A 213 2.57 -21.93 2.73
N GLY A 214 2.53 -21.48 3.98
CA GLY A 214 3.71 -21.04 4.73
C GLY A 214 3.40 -19.84 5.64
N ASN A 215 4.44 -19.35 6.30
CA ASN A 215 4.33 -18.12 7.09
C ASN A 215 4.23 -16.90 6.17
N PRO A 216 3.47 -15.86 6.57
CA PRO A 216 3.43 -14.60 5.83
C PRO A 216 4.84 -13.98 5.77
N VAL A 217 5.22 -13.48 4.60
CA VAL A 217 6.50 -12.79 4.39
C VAL A 217 6.42 -11.31 4.75
N ALA A 218 5.22 -10.74 4.74
CA ALA A 218 4.93 -9.40 5.21
C ALA A 218 3.50 -9.33 5.76
N SER A 219 3.31 -8.52 6.79
CA SER A 219 2.01 -8.18 7.33
C SER A 219 1.94 -6.69 7.71
N LEU A 220 0.72 -6.14 7.73
CA LEU A 220 0.44 -4.79 8.18
C LEU A 220 -0.97 -4.74 8.76
N ASP A 221 -1.09 -4.32 10.00
CA ASP A 221 -2.38 -3.97 10.60
C ASP A 221 -2.53 -2.45 10.58
N THR A 222 -3.69 -1.98 10.11
CA THR A 222 -3.99 -0.55 10.00
C THR A 222 -5.47 -0.29 10.19
N GLU A 223 -5.78 0.96 10.46
CA GLU A 223 -7.13 1.47 10.60
C GLU A 223 -7.44 2.46 9.50
N VAL A 224 -8.69 2.46 9.04
CA VAL A 224 -9.19 3.33 7.98
C VAL A 224 -10.43 4.03 8.48
N ILE A 225 -10.44 5.36 8.35
CA ILE A 225 -11.55 6.24 8.69
C ILE A 225 -11.89 7.02 7.43
N ALA A 226 -13.16 7.06 7.04
CA ALA A 226 -13.61 7.85 5.90
C ALA A 226 -13.58 9.34 6.24
N ASP A 227 -13.22 10.21 5.30
CA ASP A 227 -13.17 11.67 5.53
C ASP A 227 -14.55 12.21 5.96
N ALA A 228 -15.64 11.63 5.44
CA ALA A 228 -16.99 11.98 5.86
C ALA A 228 -17.24 11.77 7.37
N ALA A 229 -16.60 10.76 7.98
CA ALA A 229 -16.71 10.50 9.41
C ALA A 229 -16.01 11.57 10.27
N LEU A 230 -14.93 12.18 9.73
CA LEU A 230 -14.21 13.27 10.39
C LEU A 230 -14.98 14.60 10.34
N LYS A 231 -15.99 14.69 9.48
CA LYS A 231 -16.87 15.87 9.31
C LYS A 231 -18.19 15.75 10.09
N CYS A 232 -18.31 14.72 10.92
CA CYS A 232 -19.46 14.57 11.80
C CYS A 232 -19.54 15.72 12.83
N PRO A 233 -20.75 16.23 13.11
CA PRO A 233 -20.97 17.30 14.09
C PRO A 233 -20.64 16.88 15.53
#